data_AF-A0A8J2MFP1-F1
#
_entry.id   AF-A0A8J2MFP1-F1
#
_cell.length_a   1.000
_cell.length_b   1.000
_cell.length_c   1.000
_cell.angle_alpha   90.00
_cell.angle_beta   90.00
_cell.angle_gamma   90.00
#
_symmetry.space_group_name_H-M   'P 1'
#
loop_
_entity.id
_entity.type
_entity.pdbx_description
1 polymer ?
#
loop_
_entity_poly.entity_id
_entity_poly.type
_entity_poly.pdbx_seq_one_letter_code
_entity_poly.pdbx_strand_id
1 'polypeptide(L)'
;MSHVQYVDELVKEYLLFRGFSQTLRTFDNELKAEKEKGFRVDKIVDQLMQYIYTFDLVSLRELWGHLDTRMFCRLENYFVPSVRKLENSVLKMYLINAAVNNKQERIHDFFAKMTPELQGHSEWKEWFGMLFHLPKILRTIQFIRCILANSGRIRC
;
A
#
# COMPACT_ATOMS: atom_id res chain seq x y z
N MET A 1 -17.84 3.38 12.74
CA MET A 1 -17.91 4.52 11.81
C MET A 1 -19.03 5.52 12.13
N SER A 2 -19.99 5.18 12.99
CA SER A 2 -21.06 6.10 13.43
C SER A 2 -20.58 7.27 14.29
N HIS A 3 -19.52 7.09 15.09
CA HIS A 3 -19.07 8.13 16.04
C HIS A 3 -18.46 9.36 15.37
N VAL A 4 -17.72 9.22 14.27
CA VAL A 4 -17.11 10.37 13.57
C VAL A 4 -18.21 11.21 12.90
N GLN A 5 -19.12 10.56 12.19
CA GLN A 5 -20.28 11.22 11.57
C GLN A 5 -21.16 11.92 12.62
N TYR A 6 -21.35 11.30 13.79
CA TYR A 6 -22.10 11.93 14.89
C TYR A 6 -21.40 13.20 15.40
N VAL A 7 -20.07 13.17 15.56
CA VAL A 7 -19.31 14.36 15.97
C VAL A 7 -19.36 15.45 14.90
N ASP A 8 -19.28 15.10 13.62
CA ASP A 8 -19.40 16.06 12.52
C ASP A 8 -20.76 16.77 12.55
N GLU A 9 -21.85 16.05 12.80
CA GLU A 9 -23.18 16.65 12.95
C GLU A 9 -23.26 17.59 14.17
N LEU A 10 -22.69 17.20 15.32
CA LEU A 10 -22.62 18.10 16.49
C LEU A 10 -21.83 19.38 16.22
N VAL A 11 -20.73 19.29 15.47
CA VAL A 11 -19.93 20.46 15.08
C VAL A 11 -20.73 21.37 14.13
N LYS A 12 -21.46 20.80 13.17
CA LYS A 12 -22.33 21.59 12.27
C LYS A 12 -23.43 22.31 13.04
N GLU A 13 -24.12 21.63 13.95
CA GLU A 13 -25.15 22.22 14.81
C GLU A 13 -24.58 23.36 15.66
N TYR A 14 -23.39 23.17 16.24
CA TYR A 14 -22.71 24.20 17.01
C TYR A 14 -22.37 25.44 16.17
N LEU A 15 -21.76 25.25 14.99
CA LEU A 15 -21.40 26.36 14.10
C LEU A 15 -22.65 27.12 13.61
N LEU A 16 -23.73 26.39 13.34
CA LEU A 16 -25.01 26.98 12.96
C LEU A 16 -25.61 27.81 14.10
N PHE A 17 -25.64 27.27 15.32
CA PHE A 17 -26.16 27.97 16.51
C PHE A 17 -25.42 29.27 16.80
N ARG A 18 -24.11 29.33 16.58
CA ARG A 18 -23.28 30.53 16.78
C ARG A 18 -23.37 31.55 15.64
N GLY A 19 -24.03 31.21 14.53
CA GLY A 19 -24.13 32.06 13.34
C GLY A 19 -22.86 32.07 12.47
N PHE A 20 -21.97 31.07 12.61
CA PHE A 20 -20.74 30.96 11.82
C PHE A 20 -20.99 30.35 10.44
N SER A 21 -21.93 30.93 9.67
CA SER A 21 -22.38 30.37 8.40
C SER A 21 -21.27 30.22 7.36
N GLN A 22 -20.28 31.13 7.36
CA GLN A 22 -19.13 31.02 6.46
C GLN A 22 -18.21 29.87 6.84
N THR A 23 -17.92 29.69 8.14
CA THR A 23 -17.12 28.57 8.66
C THR A 23 -17.82 27.24 8.41
N LEU A 24 -19.14 27.17 8.61
CA LEU A 24 -19.93 25.98 8.33
C LEU A 24 -19.83 25.57 6.84
N ARG A 25 -19.94 26.53 5.92
CA ARG A 25 -19.77 26.28 4.48
C ARG A 25 -18.37 25.77 4.14
N THR A 26 -17.33 26.37 4.74
CA THR A 26 -15.95 25.90 4.55
C THR A 26 -15.78 24.48 5.09
N PHE A 27 -16.29 24.21 6.30
CA PHE A 27 -16.24 22.89 6.93
C PHE A 27 -16.95 21.82 6.08
N ASP A 28 -18.15 22.10 5.55
CA ASP A 28 -18.84 21.18 4.65
C ASP A 28 -18.07 20.93 3.34
N ASN A 29 -17.39 21.95 2.82
CA ASN A 29 -16.57 21.80 1.62
C ASN A 29 -15.33 20.96 1.90
N GLU A 30 -14.70 21.13 3.06
CA GLU A 30 -13.56 20.31 3.50
C GLU A 30 -13.98 18.86 3.74
N LEU A 31 -15.12 18.61 4.39
CA LEU A 31 -15.69 17.26 4.55
C LEU A 31 -15.99 16.58 3.21
N LYS A 32 -16.40 17.34 2.19
CA LYS A 32 -16.60 16.82 0.82
C LYS A 32 -15.29 16.62 0.07
N ALA A 33 -14.29 17.46 0.33
CA ALA A 33 -12.96 17.38 -0.26
C ALA A 33 -12.11 16.28 0.39
N GLU A 34 -12.46 15.85 1.60
CA GLU A 34 -11.88 14.70 2.26
C GLU A 34 -12.18 13.44 1.44
N LYS A 35 -11.19 13.06 0.60
CA LYS A 35 -11.25 11.86 -0.24
C LYS A 35 -11.33 10.57 0.58
N GLU A 36 -10.91 10.62 1.84
CA GLU A 36 -10.96 9.49 2.76
C GLU A 36 -12.27 9.50 3.55
N LYS A 37 -13.38 9.16 2.88
CA LYS A 37 -14.66 8.86 3.55
C LYS A 37 -14.49 7.69 4.51
N GLY A 38 -14.07 8.00 5.74
CA GLY A 38 -13.71 7.06 6.78
C GLY A 38 -12.47 6.26 6.40
N PHE A 39 -11.50 6.18 7.30
CA PHE A 39 -10.41 5.19 7.26
C PHE A 39 -11.00 3.76 7.24
N ARG A 40 -11.45 3.31 6.07
CA ARG A 40 -11.93 1.95 5.84
C ARG A 40 -10.70 1.11 5.50
N VAL A 41 -10.23 0.36 6.49
CA VAL A 41 -9.06 -0.52 6.36
C VAL A 41 -9.19 -1.39 5.11
N ASP A 42 -10.37 -1.97 4.87
CA ASP A 42 -10.63 -2.79 3.68
C ASP A 42 -10.35 -2.05 2.37
N LYS A 43 -10.75 -0.77 2.27
CA LYS A 43 -10.53 0.02 1.06
C LYS A 43 -9.08 0.43 0.87
N ILE A 44 -8.37 0.68 1.95
CA ILE A 44 -6.93 0.95 1.91
C ILE A 44 -6.20 -0.30 1.44
N VAL A 45 -6.56 -1.47 1.97
CA VAL A 45 -5.97 -2.76 1.55
C VAL A 45 -6.30 -3.05 0.10
N ASP A 46 -7.55 -2.90 -0.33
CA ASP A 46 -7.97 -3.03 -1.74
C ASP A 46 -7.12 -2.14 -2.65
N GLN A 47 -6.90 -0.87 -2.24
CA GLN A 47 -6.13 0.10 -3.01
C GLN A 47 -4.64 -0.24 -3.08
N LEU A 48 -4.03 -0.66 -1.96
CA LEU A 48 -2.65 -1.14 -1.93
C LEU A 48 -2.47 -2.35 -2.87
N MET A 49 -3.39 -3.30 -2.81
CA MET A 49 -3.40 -4.47 -3.68
C MET A 49 -3.56 -4.07 -5.15
N GLN A 50 -4.46 -3.13 -5.46
CA GLN A 50 -4.64 -2.61 -6.81
C GLN A 50 -3.32 -2.05 -7.36
N TYR A 51 -2.62 -1.19 -6.62
CA TYR A 51 -1.33 -0.63 -7.07
C TYR A 51 -0.24 -1.69 -7.26
N ILE A 52 -0.22 -2.73 -6.42
CA ILE A 52 0.66 -3.89 -6.59
C ILE A 52 0.35 -4.62 -7.91
N TYR A 53 -0.92 -4.89 -8.20
CA TYR A 53 -1.33 -5.62 -9.39
C TYR A 53 -1.18 -4.82 -10.68
N THR A 54 -1.31 -3.50 -10.64
CA THR A 54 -1.11 -2.60 -11.79
C THR A 54 0.33 -2.14 -11.96
N PHE A 55 1.25 -2.56 -11.08
CA PHE A 55 2.66 -2.16 -11.07
C PHE A 55 2.87 -0.64 -10.95
N ASP A 56 2.03 0.03 -10.15
CA ASP A 56 2.15 1.46 -9.88
C ASP A 56 2.88 1.70 -8.55
N LEU A 57 4.22 1.69 -8.61
CA LEU A 57 5.07 1.93 -7.45
C LEU A 57 4.92 3.35 -6.88
N VAL A 58 4.66 4.35 -7.73
CA VAL A 58 4.62 5.76 -7.28
C VAL A 58 3.41 5.97 -6.39
N SER A 59 2.22 5.61 -6.88
CA SER A 59 0.99 5.73 -6.12
C SER A 59 0.98 4.85 -4.87
N LEU A 60 1.62 3.66 -4.94
CA LEU A 60 1.80 2.79 -3.78
C LEU A 60 2.60 3.48 -2.66
N ARG A 61 3.72 4.11 -3.01
CA ARG A 61 4.58 4.83 -2.06
C ARG A 61 3.90 6.06 -1.49
N GLU A 62 3.21 6.83 -2.33
CA GLU A 62 2.48 8.01 -1.89
C GLU A 62 1.38 7.64 -0.89
N LEU A 63 0.62 6.57 -1.17
CA LEU A 63 -0.38 6.07 -0.24
C LEU A 63 0.26 5.60 1.08
N TRP A 64 1.35 4.85 1.03
CA TRP A 64 2.05 4.41 2.24
C TRP A 64 2.57 5.60 3.07
N GLY A 65 3.20 6.60 2.44
CA GLY A 65 3.64 7.82 3.11
C GLY A 65 2.49 8.63 3.70
N HIS A 66 1.31 8.60 3.07
CA HIS A 66 0.11 9.19 3.65
C HIS A 66 -0.32 8.48 4.93
N LEU A 67 -0.35 7.14 4.93
CA LEU A 67 -0.64 6.35 6.13
C LEU A 67 0.38 6.62 7.25
N ASP A 68 1.66 6.74 6.90
CA ASP A 68 2.72 7.03 7.86
C ASP A 68 2.53 8.39 8.55
N THR A 69 2.27 9.43 7.75
CA THR A 69 2.10 10.81 8.24
C THR A 69 0.77 11.08 8.95
N ARG A 70 -0.29 10.32 8.65
CA ARG A 70 -1.63 10.54 9.24
C ARG A 70 -1.98 9.58 10.37
N MET A 71 -1.56 8.32 10.25
CA MET A 71 -1.97 7.24 11.15
C MET A 71 -0.82 6.72 11.98
N PHE A 72 0.28 6.30 11.34
CA PHE A 72 1.36 5.63 12.06
C PHE A 72 2.14 6.59 12.96
N CYS A 73 2.19 7.88 12.62
CA CYS A 73 2.75 8.93 13.49
C CYS A 73 2.06 9.06 14.85
N ARG A 74 0.82 8.57 14.99
CA ARG A 74 0.05 8.58 16.24
C ARG A 74 0.19 7.28 17.05
N LEU A 75 0.82 6.24 16.46
CA LEU A 75 1.03 4.97 17.14
C LEU A 75 2.17 5.08 18.15
N GLU A 76 2.07 4.30 19.23
CA GLU A 76 3.16 4.18 20.19
C GLU A 76 4.43 3.62 19.54
N ASN A 77 5.59 4.06 20.02
CA ASN A 77 6.90 3.70 19.46
C ASN A 77 7.12 2.17 19.37
N TYR A 78 6.46 1.38 20.22
CA TYR A 78 6.59 -0.09 20.18
C TYR A 78 5.99 -0.71 18.91
N PHE A 79 5.05 -0.04 18.23
CA PHE A 79 4.45 -0.49 16.97
C PHE A 79 5.29 -0.15 15.74
N VAL A 80 6.23 0.79 15.83
CA VAL A 80 7.08 1.23 14.71
C VAL A 80 7.79 0.05 14.01
N PRO A 81 8.36 -0.95 14.72
CA PRO A 81 8.94 -2.12 14.06
C PRO A 81 7.92 -2.94 13.26
N SER A 82 6.67 -3.04 13.73
CA SER A 82 5.60 -3.76 13.04
C SER A 82 5.14 -3.02 11.78
N VAL A 83 5.04 -1.70 11.84
CA VAL A 83 4.74 -0.85 10.68
C VAL A 83 5.82 -0.99 9.61
N ARG A 84 7.11 -0.93 10.01
CA ARG A 84 8.23 -1.15 9.07
C ARG A 84 8.22 -2.54 8.45
N LYS A 85 7.91 -3.58 9.24
CA LYS A 85 7.76 -4.95 8.71
C LYS A 85 6.61 -5.03 7.68
N LEU A 86 5.52 -4.33 7.92
CA LEU A 86 4.39 -4.29 6.99
C LEU A 86 4.78 -3.56 5.69
N GLU A 87 5.45 -2.41 5.77
CA GLU A 87 5.99 -1.69 4.61
C GLU A 87 6.88 -2.59 3.76
N ASN A 88 7.84 -3.26 4.40
CA ASN A 88 8.75 -4.18 3.72
C ASN A 88 8.00 -5.34 3.09
N SER A 89 6.93 -5.84 3.72
CA SER A 89 6.11 -6.92 3.16
C SER A 89 5.34 -6.46 1.91
N VAL A 90 4.79 -5.25 1.92
CA VAL A 90 4.10 -4.64 0.78
C VAL A 90 5.06 -4.45 -0.41
N LEU A 91 6.25 -3.91 -0.15
CA LEU A 91 7.28 -3.72 -1.19
C LEU A 91 7.79 -5.05 -1.75
N LYS A 92 8.02 -6.06 -0.90
CA LYS A 92 8.41 -7.41 -1.35
C LYS A 92 7.29 -8.06 -2.18
N MET A 93 6.03 -7.88 -1.80
CA MET A 93 4.89 -8.39 -2.57
C MET A 93 4.80 -7.74 -3.96
N TYR A 94 5.05 -6.43 -4.07
CA TYR A 94 5.19 -5.75 -5.36
C TYR A 94 6.24 -6.40 -6.26
N LEU A 95 7.44 -6.64 -5.72
CA LEU A 95 8.53 -7.28 -6.45
C LEU A 95 8.20 -8.71 -6.89
N ILE A 96 7.63 -9.51 -5.99
CA ILE A 96 7.20 -10.88 -6.32
C ILE A 96 6.15 -10.84 -7.43
N ASN A 97 5.16 -9.96 -7.33
CA ASN A 97 4.12 -9.83 -8.35
C ASN A 97 4.71 -9.43 -9.71
N ALA A 98 5.64 -8.47 -9.73
CA ALA A 98 6.35 -8.06 -10.95
C ALA A 98 7.18 -9.21 -11.53
N ALA A 99 7.86 -9.99 -10.69
CA ALA A 99 8.61 -11.16 -11.11
C ALA A 99 7.69 -12.20 -11.74
N VAL A 100 6.64 -12.64 -11.05
CA VAL A 100 5.69 -13.67 -11.52
C VAL A 100 5.04 -13.30 -12.86
N ASN A 101 4.79 -12.01 -13.10
CA ASN A 101 4.21 -11.50 -14.35
C ASN A 101 5.26 -11.12 -15.41
N ASN A 102 6.53 -11.47 -15.19
CA ASN A 102 7.66 -11.20 -16.06
C ASN A 102 7.83 -9.71 -16.44
N LYS A 103 7.52 -8.81 -15.50
CA LYS A 103 7.65 -7.35 -15.63
C LYS A 103 9.04 -6.89 -15.17
N GLN A 104 10.08 -7.29 -15.90
CA GLN A 104 11.46 -6.95 -15.56
C GLN A 104 11.69 -5.44 -15.52
N GLU A 105 11.07 -4.66 -16.42
CA GLU A 105 11.21 -3.19 -16.40
C GLU A 105 10.76 -2.60 -15.05
N ARG A 106 9.68 -3.14 -14.47
CA ARG A 106 9.14 -2.66 -13.18
C ARG A 106 10.01 -3.03 -11.99
N ILE A 107 10.71 -4.16 -12.08
CA ILE A 107 11.70 -4.56 -11.07
C ILE A 107 12.90 -3.63 -11.12
N HIS A 108 13.44 -3.36 -12.31
CA HIS A 108 14.54 -2.41 -12.47
C HIS A 108 14.16 -1.01 -11.99
N ASP A 109 12.98 -0.51 -12.37
CA ASP A 109 12.42 0.76 -11.90
C ASP A 109 12.30 0.80 -10.37
N PHE A 110 11.85 -0.30 -9.76
CA PHE A 110 11.75 -0.42 -8.31
C PHE A 110 13.11 -0.25 -7.66
N PHE A 111 14.11 -1.01 -8.09
CA PHE A 111 15.43 -0.91 -7.47
C PHE A 111 16.07 0.44 -7.74
N ALA A 112 15.92 1.02 -8.94
CA ALA A 112 16.42 2.37 -9.22
C ALA A 112 15.86 3.41 -8.25
N LYS A 113 14.56 3.33 -7.92
CA LYS A 113 13.88 4.29 -7.02
C LYS A 113 14.06 3.99 -5.53
N MET A 114 14.10 2.72 -5.15
CA MET A 114 14.09 2.29 -3.74
C MET A 114 15.48 2.05 -3.16
N THR A 115 16.51 1.87 -4.00
CA THR A 115 17.89 1.62 -3.53
C THR A 115 18.38 2.65 -2.50
N PRO A 116 18.21 3.98 -2.67
CA PRO A 116 18.68 4.96 -1.70
C PRO A 116 18.07 4.79 -0.31
N GLU A 117 16.84 4.31 -0.24
CA GLU A 117 16.07 4.15 0.99
C GLU A 117 16.32 2.79 1.65
N LEU A 118 16.62 1.76 0.85
CA LEU A 118 16.71 0.37 1.32
C LEU A 118 18.15 -0.12 1.58
N GLN A 119 19.19 0.57 1.10
CA GLN A 119 20.60 0.13 1.23
C GLN A 119 21.07 -0.10 2.68
N GLY A 120 20.50 0.61 3.66
CA GLY A 120 20.84 0.45 5.07
C GLY A 120 20.23 -0.78 5.76
N HIS A 121 19.28 -1.46 5.11
CA HIS A 121 18.51 -2.53 5.73
C HIS A 121 19.07 -3.91 5.37
N SER A 122 19.56 -4.65 6.37
CA SER A 122 20.17 -5.98 6.19
C SER A 122 19.24 -6.97 5.49
N GLU A 123 17.93 -6.89 5.75
CA GLU A 123 16.92 -7.75 5.13
C GLU A 123 16.77 -7.56 3.61
N TRP A 124 17.17 -6.40 3.07
CA TRP A 124 17.08 -6.12 1.64
C TRP A 124 18.32 -6.57 0.87
N LYS A 125 19.45 -6.83 1.55
CA LYS A 125 20.71 -7.28 0.92
C LYS A 125 20.52 -8.53 0.06
N GLU A 126 19.78 -9.52 0.57
CA GLU A 126 19.47 -10.76 -0.16
C GLU A 126 18.55 -10.51 -1.36
N TRP A 127 17.65 -9.54 -1.26
CA TRP A 127 16.74 -9.14 -2.33
C TRP A 127 17.46 -8.36 -3.45
N PHE A 128 18.47 -7.56 -3.12
CA PHE A 128 19.38 -6.99 -4.13
C PHE A 128 20.17 -8.09 -4.86
N GLY A 129 20.56 -9.17 -4.16
CA GLY A 129 21.13 -10.37 -4.78
C GLY A 129 20.14 -11.11 -5.68
N MET A 130 18.84 -11.05 -5.37
CA MET A 130 17.78 -11.66 -6.17
C MET A 130 17.72 -11.08 -7.60
N LEU A 131 18.09 -9.81 -7.83
CA LEU A 131 18.26 -9.24 -9.18
C LEU A 131 19.14 -10.08 -10.10
N PHE A 132 20.21 -10.67 -9.56
CA PHE A 132 21.12 -11.52 -10.32
C PHE A 132 20.57 -12.93 -10.54
N HIS A 133 19.67 -13.41 -9.68
CA HIS A 133 19.09 -14.76 -9.73
C HIS A 133 17.66 -14.82 -10.29
N LEU A 134 17.02 -13.67 -10.52
CA LEU A 134 15.66 -13.52 -11.05
C LEU A 134 15.38 -14.34 -12.32
N PRO A 135 16.31 -14.45 -13.30
CA PRO A 135 16.11 -15.29 -14.49
C PRO A 135 16.03 -16.80 -14.19
N LYS A 136 16.60 -17.25 -13.06
CA LYS A 136 16.55 -18.66 -12.61
C LYS A 136 15.29 -18.92 -11.79
N ILE A 137 14.96 -18.00 -10.88
CA ILE A 137 13.75 -18.08 -10.04
C ILE A 137 12.48 -18.03 -10.89
N LEU A 138 12.46 -17.20 -11.94
CA LEU A 138 11.35 -17.15 -12.90
C LEU A 138 11.13 -18.46 -13.65
N ARG A 139 12.21 -19.14 -14.05
CA ARG A 139 12.12 -20.47 -14.65
C ARG A 139 11.57 -21.47 -13.65
N THR A 140 12.01 -21.46 -12.40
CA THR A 140 11.49 -22.35 -11.37
C THR A 140 10.01 -22.08 -11.07
N ILE A 141 9.59 -20.81 -10.98
CA ILE A 141 8.17 -20.45 -10.76
C ILE A 141 7.32 -20.81 -11.97
N GLN A 142 7.75 -20.52 -13.20
CA GLN A 142 7.07 -20.95 -14.42
C GLN A 142 7.00 -22.48 -14.51
N PHE A 143 8.06 -23.19 -14.12
CA PHE A 143 8.11 -24.65 -14.11
C PHE A 143 7.13 -25.23 -13.08
N ILE A 144 7.08 -24.69 -11.86
CA ILE A 144 6.10 -25.09 -10.83
C ILE A 144 4.67 -24.77 -11.29
N ARG A 145 4.44 -23.60 -11.88
CA ARG A 145 3.12 -23.20 -12.40
C ARG A 145 2.69 -24.08 -13.58
N CYS A 146 3.63 -24.52 -14.41
CA CYS A 146 3.40 -25.46 -15.51
C CYS A 146 3.10 -26.89 -14.99
N ILE A 147 3.80 -27.34 -13.94
CA ILE A 147 3.52 -28.60 -13.25
C ILE A 147 2.11 -28.56 -12.64
N LEU A 148 1.79 -27.53 -11.86
CA LEU A 148 0.46 -27.39 -11.24
C LEU A 148 -0.67 -27.26 -12.27
N ALA A 149 -0.43 -26.60 -13.42
CA ALA A 149 -1.39 -26.51 -14.51
C ALA A 149 -1.61 -27.86 -15.23
N ASN A 150 -0.58 -28.71 -15.33
CA ASN A 150 -0.69 -30.04 -15.93
C ASN A 150 -1.20 -31.11 -14.97
N SER A 151 -1.06 -30.94 -13.65
CA SER A 151 -1.64 -31.85 -12.65
C SER A 151 -3.17 -31.89 -12.65
N GLY A 152 -3.85 -30.92 -13.28
CA GLY A 152 -5.30 -30.91 -13.50
C GLY A 152 -5.77 -31.56 -14.82
N ARG A 153 -4.86 -32.04 -15.68
CA ARG A 153 -5.19 -32.59 -17.01
C ARG A 153 -5.07 -34.12 -17.12
N ILE A 154 -4.73 -34.81 -16.03
CA ILE A 154 -4.69 -36.27 -15.97
C ILE A 154 -5.89 -36.76 -15.14
N ARG A 155 -7.06 -36.77 -15.78
CA ARG A 155 -8.16 -37.69 -15.47
C ARG A 155 -9.12 -37.73 -16.66
N CYS A 156 -8.76 -38.54 -17.65
CA CYS A 156 -9.72 -39.34 -18.40
C CYS A 156 -9.60 -40.76 -17.87
#